data_AF-A0A7K3HAS3-F1
#
_entry.id   AF-A0A7K3HAS3-F1
#
_cell.length_a   1.000
_cell.length_b   1.000
_cell.length_c   1.000
_cell.angle_alpha   90.00
_cell.angle_beta   90.00
_cell.angle_gamma   90.00
#
_symmetry.space_group_name_H-M   'P 1'
#
loop_
_entity.id
_entity.type
_entity.pdbx_description
1 polymer ?
#
loop_
_entity_poly.entity_id
_entity_poly.type
_entity_poly.pdbx_seq_one_letter_code
_entity_poly.pdbx_strand_id
1 'polypeptide(L)'
;RPHRARSLLAAGRELPAREAVRGRAELVRGILELRDGVVTDAREVLLHAARLLEPHDRPGARRALLHAAEAAWADGDVTGYLSDIGRATALTGPGATATGDGESVVREAGDRAAAACAPGDGGGDGGERDPG
;
A
#
# COMPACT_ATOMS: atom_id res chain seq x y z
N ARG A 1 19.58 10.80 39.55
CA ARG A 1 18.34 11.50 39.12
C ARG A 1 17.53 10.58 38.17
N PRO A 2 16.63 9.74 38.70
CA PRO A 2 15.92 8.71 37.91
C PRO A 2 14.82 9.26 36.98
N HIS A 3 14.17 10.37 37.34
CA HIS A 3 13.12 10.99 36.52
C HIS A 3 13.63 11.49 35.16
N ARG A 4 14.77 12.20 35.14
CA ARG A 4 15.41 12.67 33.90
C ARG A 4 15.81 11.50 32.98
N ALA A 5 16.32 10.41 33.55
CA ALA A 5 16.65 9.21 32.78
C ALA A 5 15.40 8.55 32.17
N ARG A 6 14.29 8.46 32.93
CA ARG A 6 13.02 7.96 32.41
C ARG A 6 12.45 8.83 31.29
N SER A 7 12.50 10.16 31.41
CA SER A 7 12.05 11.08 30.37
C SER A 7 12.90 10.97 29.10
N LEU A 8 14.23 10.85 29.23
CA LEU A 8 15.13 10.65 28.09
C LEU A 8 14.89 9.29 27.41
N LEU A 9 14.66 8.23 28.18
CA LEU A 9 14.31 6.92 27.64
C LEU A 9 12.94 6.94 26.93
N ALA A 10 11.95 7.65 27.47
CA ALA A 10 10.65 7.84 26.84
C ALA A 10 10.77 8.61 25.51
N ALA A 11 11.48 9.75 25.51
CA ALA A 11 11.78 10.50 24.29
C ALA A 11 12.56 9.68 23.26
N GLY A 12 13.48 8.83 23.72
CA GLY A 12 14.22 7.90 22.87
C GLY A 12 13.34 6.81 22.24
N ARG A 13 12.17 6.49 22.81
CA ARG A 13 11.24 5.54 22.20
C ARG A 13 10.56 6.11 20.97
N GLU A 14 10.42 7.42 20.88
CA GLU A 14 9.77 8.15 19.78
C GLU A 14 10.76 8.60 18.69
N LEU A 15 12.03 8.18 18.78
CA LEU A 15 13.03 8.53 17.77
C LEU A 15 12.68 7.87 16.42
N PRO A 16 12.60 8.66 15.32
CA PRO A 16 12.42 8.18 13.95
C PRO A 16 13.35 7.03 13.55
N ALA A 17 14.60 7.06 14.04
CA ALA A 17 15.59 6.03 13.77
C ALA A 17 15.15 4.64 14.27
N ARG A 18 14.41 4.57 15.38
CA ARG A 18 13.91 3.31 15.94
C ARG A 18 12.81 2.71 15.06
N GLU A 19 11.88 3.54 14.59
CA GLU A 19 10.80 3.11 13.72
C GLU A 19 11.33 2.68 12.35
N ALA A 20 12.29 3.40 11.78
CA ALA A 20 12.94 3.02 10.53
C ALA A 20 13.73 1.69 10.63
N VAL A 21 14.38 1.43 11.77
CA VAL A 21 15.06 0.13 12.02
C VAL A 21 14.03 -0.99 12.16
N ARG A 22 12.96 -0.77 12.91
CA ARG A 22 11.86 -1.75 13.05
C ARG A 22 11.22 -2.03 11.69
N GLY A 23 10.91 -0.99 10.91
CA GLY A 23 10.32 -1.13 9.57
C GLY A 23 11.20 -1.96 8.62
N ARG A 24 12.52 -1.76 8.65
CA ARG A 24 13.47 -2.59 7.88
C ARG A 24 13.48 -4.05 8.33
N ALA A 25 13.39 -4.31 9.64
CA ALA A 25 13.32 -5.66 10.16
C ALA A 25 12.02 -6.37 9.73
N GLU A 26 10.87 -5.68 9.83
CA GLU A 26 9.58 -6.22 9.36
C GLU A 26 9.60 -6.47 7.83
N LEU A 27 10.22 -5.60 7.04
CA LEU A 27 10.39 -5.83 5.60
C LEU A 27 11.15 -7.13 5.32
N VAL A 28 12.26 -7.37 6.00
CA VAL A 28 13.03 -8.62 5.84
C VAL A 28 12.21 -9.82 6.26
N ARG A 29 11.51 -9.73 7.40
CA ARG A 29 10.63 -10.81 7.89
C ARG A 29 9.53 -11.16 6.88
N GLY A 30 8.79 -10.17 6.38
CA GLY A 30 7.70 -10.41 5.42
C GLY A 30 8.20 -10.99 4.09
N ILE A 31 9.39 -10.59 3.63
CA ILE A 31 10.01 -11.21 2.44
C ILE A 31 10.35 -12.69 2.68
N LEU A 32 10.81 -13.05 3.87
CA LEU A 32 11.09 -14.45 4.23
C LEU A 32 9.81 -15.27 4.30
N GLU A 33 8.78 -14.78 5.00
CA GLU A 33 7.47 -15.45 5.10
C GLU A 33 6.85 -15.70 3.71
N LEU A 34 6.94 -14.72 2.80
CA LEU A 34 6.45 -14.87 1.42
C LEU A 34 7.21 -15.97 0.65
N ARG A 35 8.54 -16.04 0.82
CA ARG A 35 9.37 -17.07 0.19
C ARG A 35 9.11 -18.46 0.76
N ASP A 36 8.74 -18.54 2.04
CA ASP A 36 8.34 -19.77 2.72
C ASP A 36 6.89 -20.18 2.39
N GLY A 37 6.16 -19.35 1.62
CA GLY A 37 4.80 -19.63 1.16
C GLY A 37 3.69 -19.21 2.14
N VAL A 38 4.00 -18.47 3.20
CA VAL A 38 3.03 -17.97 4.19
C VAL A 38 2.48 -16.62 3.72
N VAL A 39 1.58 -16.67 2.75
CA VAL A 39 1.19 -15.49 1.95
C VAL A 39 0.40 -14.44 2.74
N THR A 40 -0.61 -14.84 3.51
CA THR A 40 -1.50 -13.90 4.23
C THR A 40 -0.76 -13.15 5.33
N ASP A 41 0.01 -13.86 6.17
CA ASP A 41 0.81 -13.24 7.23
C ASP A 41 1.89 -12.33 6.62
N ALA A 42 2.57 -12.78 5.56
CA ALA A 42 3.58 -11.98 4.88
C ALA A 42 3.00 -10.63 4.42
N ARG A 43 1.79 -10.61 3.86
CA ARG A 43 1.15 -9.37 3.40
C ARG A 43 0.94 -8.40 4.55
N GLU A 44 0.41 -8.84 5.69
CA GLU A 44 0.17 -7.96 6.85
C GLU A 44 1.48 -7.36 7.38
N VAL A 45 2.53 -8.19 7.45
CA VAL A 45 3.86 -7.79 7.90
C VAL A 45 4.49 -6.75 6.96
N LEU A 46 4.37 -6.96 5.66
CA LEU A 46 4.85 -6.03 4.64
C LEU A 46 4.08 -4.70 4.67
N LEU A 47 2.77 -4.73 4.88
CA LEU A 47 1.96 -3.52 5.07
C LEU A 47 2.36 -2.77 6.35
N HIS A 48 2.72 -3.48 7.42
CA HIS A 48 3.24 -2.86 8.63
C HIS A 48 4.60 -2.21 8.39
N ALA A 49 5.51 -2.90 7.70
CA ALA A 49 6.81 -2.36 7.31
C ALA A 49 6.67 -1.08 6.47
N ALA A 50 5.75 -1.07 5.49
CA ALA A 50 5.48 0.10 4.67
C ALA A 50 5.09 1.31 5.52
N ARG A 51 4.17 1.14 6.49
CA ARG A 51 3.73 2.22 7.39
C ARG A 51 4.87 2.79 8.24
N LEU A 52 5.76 1.93 8.75
CA LEU A 52 6.90 2.36 9.57
C LEU A 52 7.98 3.06 8.74
N LEU A 53 8.13 2.68 7.46
CA LEU A 53 9.16 3.22 6.58
C LEU A 53 8.71 4.50 5.87
N GLU A 54 7.42 4.69 5.61
CA GLU A 54 6.91 5.80 4.79
C GLU A 54 7.44 7.19 5.21
N PRO A 55 7.52 7.54 6.51
CA PRO A 55 8.01 8.86 6.94
C PRO A 55 9.54 9.01 6.90
N HIS A 56 10.30 7.94 6.68
CA HIS A 56 11.75 7.91 6.91
C HIS A 56 12.57 7.32 5.75
N ASP A 57 11.97 6.44 4.96
CA ASP A 57 12.57 5.68 3.87
C ASP A 57 11.48 5.36 2.83
N ARG A 58 11.14 6.37 2.02
CA ARG A 58 10.13 6.26 0.96
C ARG A 58 10.45 5.13 -0.05
N PRO A 59 11.71 4.93 -0.50
CA PRO A 59 12.07 3.76 -1.31
C PRO A 59 11.82 2.42 -0.61
N GLY A 60 12.16 2.30 0.67
CA GLY A 60 11.91 1.10 1.48
C GLY A 60 10.41 0.82 1.66
N ALA A 61 9.61 1.85 1.93
CA ALA A 61 8.16 1.74 2.02
C ALA A 61 7.53 1.28 0.71
N ARG A 62 7.98 1.85 -0.43
CA ARG A 62 7.57 1.42 -1.77
C ARG A 62 7.90 -0.04 -2.02
N ARG A 63 9.10 -0.48 -1.64
CA ARG A 63 9.50 -1.88 -1.78
C ARG A 63 8.61 -2.82 -0.96
N ALA A 64 8.28 -2.44 0.28
CA ALA A 64 7.37 -3.21 1.12
C ALA A 64 5.98 -3.36 0.47
N LEU A 65 5.44 -2.30 -0.14
CA LEU A 65 4.16 -2.35 -0.85
C LEU A 65 4.19 -3.24 -2.10
N LEU A 66 5.28 -3.25 -2.85
CA LEU A 66 5.42 -4.13 -4.01
C LEU A 66 5.39 -5.62 -3.61
N HIS A 67 6.04 -5.98 -2.49
CA HIS A 67 5.95 -7.35 -1.97
C HIS A 67 4.57 -7.65 -1.36
N ALA A 68 3.89 -6.67 -0.76
CA ALA A 68 2.52 -6.86 -0.30
C ALA A 68 1.55 -7.14 -1.48
N ALA A 69 1.76 -6.46 -2.61
CA ALA A 69 1.05 -6.74 -3.85
C ALA A 69 1.37 -8.15 -4.38
N GLU A 70 2.63 -8.57 -4.37
CA GLU A 70 3.03 -9.94 -4.73
C GLU A 70 2.31 -10.99 -3.87
N ALA A 71 2.20 -10.76 -2.56
CA ALA A 71 1.44 -11.62 -1.66
C ALA A 71 -0.05 -11.63 -1.99
N ALA A 72 -0.67 -10.46 -2.20
CA ALA A 72 -2.08 -10.38 -2.58
C ALA A 72 -2.38 -11.11 -3.91
N TRP A 73 -1.47 -11.00 -4.88
CA TRP A 73 -1.56 -11.74 -6.13
C TRP A 73 -1.51 -13.26 -5.91
N ALA A 74 -0.58 -13.74 -5.07
CA ALA A 74 -0.46 -15.15 -4.76
C ALA A 74 -1.69 -15.72 -4.02
N ASP A 75 -2.38 -14.89 -3.22
CA ASP A 75 -3.62 -15.25 -2.51
C ASP A 75 -4.89 -15.11 -3.39
N GLY A 76 -4.76 -14.57 -4.60
CA GLY A 76 -5.90 -14.29 -5.48
C GLY A 76 -6.71 -13.03 -5.11
N ASP A 77 -6.22 -12.21 -4.18
CA ASP A 77 -6.82 -10.93 -3.79
C ASP A 77 -6.48 -9.82 -4.80
N VAL A 78 -7.23 -9.79 -5.92
CA VAL A 78 -7.06 -8.80 -6.99
C VAL A 78 -7.27 -7.37 -6.49
N THR A 79 -8.24 -7.14 -5.60
CA THR A 79 -8.51 -5.81 -5.03
C THR A 79 -7.35 -5.34 -4.17
N GLY A 80 -6.81 -6.24 -3.34
CA GLY A 80 -5.61 -5.99 -2.54
C GLY A 80 -4.39 -5.66 -3.38
N TYR A 81 -4.14 -6.45 -4.43
CA TYR A 81 -3.06 -6.21 -5.38
C TYR A 81 -3.12 -4.80 -5.98
N LEU A 82 -4.28 -4.40 -6.52
CA LEU A 82 -4.44 -3.08 -7.15
C LEU A 82 -4.26 -1.94 -6.13
N SER A 83 -4.77 -2.11 -4.90
CA SER A 83 -4.60 -1.13 -3.82
C SER A 83 -3.12 -0.94 -3.47
N ASP A 84 -2.38 -2.03 -3.29
CA ASP A 84 -0.98 -2.01 -2.89
C ASP A 84 -0.07 -1.42 -3.99
N ILE A 85 -0.35 -1.73 -5.27
CA ILE A 85 0.32 -1.09 -6.42
C ILE A 85 0.00 0.41 -6.52
N GLY A 86 -1.26 0.81 -6.31
CA GLY A 86 -1.66 2.22 -6.31
C GLY A 86 -0.89 3.02 -5.25
N ARG A 87 -0.73 2.47 -4.05
CA ARG A 87 0.07 3.09 -3.00
C ARG A 87 1.57 3.14 -3.35
N ALA A 88 2.11 2.05 -3.92
CA ALA A 88 3.53 2.01 -4.32
C ALA A 88 3.86 3.04 -5.42
N THR A 89 2.95 3.24 -6.37
CA THR A 89 3.12 4.24 -7.44
C THR A 89 3.05 5.68 -6.91
N ALA A 90 2.15 5.97 -5.97
CA ALA A 90 2.10 7.27 -5.28
C ALA A 90 3.43 7.61 -4.58
N LEU A 91 4.16 6.61 -4.08
CA LEU A 91 5.48 6.80 -3.49
C LEU A 91 6.59 7.14 -4.50
N THR A 92 6.33 7.08 -5.81
CA THR A 92 7.30 7.38 -6.87
C THR A 92 7.31 8.87 -7.26
N GLY A 93 6.27 9.64 -6.89
CA GLY A 93 6.20 11.08 -7.17
C GLY A 93 7.33 11.88 -6.48
N PRO A 94 7.76 13.03 -7.06
CA PRO A 94 8.73 13.91 -6.44
C PRO A 94 8.25 14.27 -5.04
N GLY A 95 9.10 14.03 -4.04
CA GLY A 95 8.74 14.12 -2.63
C GLY A 95 8.01 15.43 -2.34
N ALA A 96 6.73 15.34 -2.01
CA ALA A 96 5.93 16.48 -1.58
C ALA A 96 6.57 17.02 -0.29
N THR A 97 7.38 18.05 -0.43
CA THR A 97 7.69 18.96 0.67
C THR A 97 6.36 19.46 1.20
N ALA A 98 6.09 19.18 2.47
CA ALA A 98 4.86 19.55 3.16
C ALA A 98 4.48 21.01 2.91
N THR A 99 3.39 21.23 2.17
CA THR A 99 2.42 22.31 2.35
C THR A 99 1.12 21.79 1.73
N GLY A 100 -0.01 22.02 2.40
CA GLY A 100 -1.30 21.36 2.20
C GLY A 100 -1.86 21.41 0.78
N ASP A 101 -2.97 20.69 0.60
CA ASP A 101 -3.86 20.64 -0.60
C ASP A 101 -3.89 19.28 -1.33
N GLY A 102 -3.47 18.19 -0.68
CA GLY A 102 -3.43 16.84 -1.29
C GLY A 102 -4.70 15.98 -1.17
N GLU A 103 -5.71 16.40 -0.42
CA GLU A 103 -6.85 15.53 -0.08
C GLU A 103 -7.86 15.34 -1.24
N SER A 104 -7.86 16.24 -2.23
CA SER A 104 -8.81 16.17 -3.35
C SER A 104 -8.46 15.12 -4.42
N VAL A 105 -7.18 14.80 -4.59
CA VAL A 105 -6.71 14.02 -5.77
C VAL A 105 -6.88 12.50 -5.57
N VAL A 106 -6.85 12.05 -4.32
CA VAL A 106 -6.99 10.62 -3.95
C VAL A 106 -8.42 10.10 -4.11
N ARG A 107 -9.43 10.94 -3.85
CA ARG A 107 -10.84 10.59 -4.06
C ARG A 107 -11.17 10.43 -5.54
N GLU A 108 -10.66 11.33 -6.39
CA GLU A 108 -10.94 11.34 -7.82
C GLU A 108 -10.30 10.17 -8.60
N ALA A 109 -9.17 9.65 -8.12
CA ALA A 109 -8.55 8.45 -8.67
C ALA A 109 -9.35 7.17 -8.31
N GLY A 110 -9.89 7.10 -7.09
CA GLY A 110 -10.76 5.99 -6.65
C GLY A 110 -12.07 5.94 -7.44
N ASP A 111 -12.70 7.09 -7.67
CA ASP A 111 -13.97 7.19 -8.40
C ASP A 111 -13.82 6.77 -9.88
N ARG A 112 -12.70 7.10 -10.52
CA ARG A 112 -12.43 6.67 -11.91
C ARG A 112 -12.14 5.18 -12.04
N ALA A 113 -11.50 4.58 -11.04
CA ALA A 113 -11.28 3.14 -11.03
C ALA A 113 -12.61 2.37 -10.85
N ALA A 114 -13.52 2.88 -10.01
CA ALA A 114 -14.85 2.31 -9.84
C ALA A 114 -15.72 2.43 -11.11
N ALA A 115 -15.67 3.57 -11.81
CA ALA A 115 -16.42 3.77 -13.05
C ALA A 115 -15.95 2.87 -14.21
N ALA A 116 -14.66 2.52 -14.26
CA ALA A 116 -14.12 1.64 -15.29
C ALA A 116 -14.51 0.15 -15.11
N CYS A 117 -14.97 -0.24 -13.92
CA CYS A 117 -15.41 -1.61 -13.61
C CYS A 117 -16.93 -1.80 -13.73
N ALA A 118 -17.70 -0.77 -14.12
CA ALA A 118 -19.12 -0.94 -14.40
C ALA A 118 -19.29 -1.86 -15.64
N PRO A 119 -20.09 -2.93 -15.57
CA PRO A 119 -20.35 -3.77 -16.73
C PRO A 119 -21.04 -2.92 -17.81
N GLY A 120 -20.45 -2.88 -19.00
CA GLY A 120 -21.09 -2.23 -20.14
C GLY A 120 -22.38 -2.98 -20.49
N ASP A 121 -23.49 -2.25 -20.54
CA ASP A 121 -24.78 -2.77 -20.99
C ASP A 121 -24.68 -3.18 -22.46
N GLY A 122 -24.30 -4.43 -22.69
CA GLY A 122 -24.39 -5.09 -23.97
C GLY A 122 -25.82 -5.53 -24.24
N GLY A 123 -26.65 -4.63 -24.76
CA GLY A 123 -27.85 -4.98 -25.53
C GLY A 123 -27.65 -4.43 -26.93
N GLY A 124 -27.50 -5.21 -27.99
CA GLY A 124 -28.17 -6.46 -28.32
C GLY A 124 -28.75 -6.24 -29.71
N ASP A 125 -27.88 -6.37 -30.73
CA ASP A 125 -28.27 -6.44 -32.13
C ASP A 125 -28.94 -7.80 -32.40
N GLY A 126 -30.04 -7.78 -33.14
CA GLY A 126 -30.86 -8.94 -33.43
C GLY A 126 -32.11 -8.51 -34.21
N GLY A 127 -31.94 -8.30 -35.52
CA GLY A 127 -33.02 -7.98 -36.43
C GLY A 127 -34.01 -9.11 -36.68
N GLU A 128 -35.09 -8.81 -37.40
CA GLU A 128 -35.76 -9.74 -38.32
C GLU A 128 -36.67 -8.90 -39.24
N ARG A 129 -36.95 -9.45 -40.41
CA ARG A 129 -37.29 -8.81 -41.68
C ARG A 129 -38.78 -8.50 -41.84
N ASP A 130 -39.02 -7.52 -42.71
CA ASP A 130 -40.21 -7.40 -43.58
C ASP A 130 -40.57 -8.74 -44.24
N PRO A 131 -41.85 -9.15 -44.22
CA PRO A 131 -42.59 -9.12 -45.48
C PRO A 131 -44.09 -8.82 -45.34
N GLY A 132 -44.60 -7.92 -46.19
CA GLY A 132 -46.01 -7.93 -46.63
C GLY A 132 -46.63 -6.56 -46.87
#